data_AF-A0AB39SVY2-F1
#
_entry.id   AF-A0AB39SVY2-F1
#
_cell.length_a   1.000
_cell.length_b   1.000
_cell.length_c   1.000
_cell.angle_alpha   90.00
_cell.angle_beta   90.00
_cell.angle_gamma   90.00
#
_symmetry.space_group_name_H-M   'P 1'
#
loop_
_entity.id
_entity.type
_entity.pdbx_description
1 polymer ?
#
loop_
_entity_poly.entity_id
_entity_poly.type
_entity_poly.pdbx_seq_one_letter_code
_entity_poly.pdbx_strand_id
1 'polypeptide(L)'
;MSNDVAYPVFRTPDPVLALRTARRLMEFGRCAYSDVSAYAELSSVAEVRRVAKVMPEGLFRGASELEEFDGVPSEDQPALVVGVRAAGLPAEAAAFEGRLPVEWEVWGLPVGSIEDALTATIGQNVGLINWRSLQWPSVPEAGLPGESNHAEVTLLFNTHTRELDEPADDHTVLVHVLSADIDGRQRREPDAHWLAARVGLTVIGPAQRS
;
A
#
# COMPACT_ATOMS: atom_id res chain seq x y z
N MET A 1 -1.57 18.17 -5.60
CA MET A 1 -0.33 18.02 -4.79
C MET A 1 -0.74 17.45 -3.46
N SER A 2 -0.38 16.19 -3.19
CA SER A 2 -0.61 15.59 -1.88
C SER A 2 0.31 16.28 -0.88
N ASN A 3 -0.24 16.77 0.23
CA ASN A 3 0.56 17.32 1.33
C ASN A 3 1.03 16.21 2.28
N ASP A 4 0.87 14.94 1.91
CA ASP A 4 1.31 13.79 2.70
C ASP A 4 2.82 13.57 2.61
N VAL A 5 3.43 13.17 3.72
CA VAL A 5 4.82 12.69 3.78
C VAL A 5 4.89 11.45 4.67
N ALA A 6 5.62 10.44 4.21
CA ALA A 6 5.79 9.20 4.97
C ALA A 6 7.23 9.05 5.46
N TYR A 7 7.40 8.52 6.66
CA TYR A 7 8.70 8.25 7.25
C TYR A 7 8.87 6.76 7.54
N PRO A 8 9.99 6.13 7.12
CA PRO A 8 10.27 4.75 7.47
C PRO A 8 10.62 4.67 8.95
N VAL A 9 9.97 3.74 9.67
CA VAL A 9 10.12 3.54 11.12
C VAL A 9 10.55 2.13 11.49
N PHE A 10 10.47 1.19 10.54
CA PHE A 10 10.87 -0.19 10.75
C PHE A 10 11.21 -0.87 9.41
N ARG A 11 12.21 -1.76 9.44
CA ARG A 11 12.60 -2.64 8.33
C ARG A 11 12.88 -4.04 8.83
N THR A 12 12.46 -5.05 8.08
CA THR A 12 12.71 -6.45 8.40
C THR A 12 12.53 -7.34 7.18
N PRO A 13 13.30 -8.43 7.02
CA PRO A 13 13.03 -9.45 6.00
C PRO A 13 11.88 -10.38 6.37
N ASP A 14 11.33 -10.29 7.59
CA ASP A 14 10.18 -11.10 8.03
C ASP A 14 8.86 -10.36 7.77
N PRO A 15 8.04 -10.80 6.79
CA PRO A 15 6.79 -10.13 6.43
C PRO A 15 5.75 -10.18 7.56
N VAL A 16 5.73 -11.23 8.37
CA VAL A 16 4.81 -11.38 9.50
C VAL A 16 5.17 -10.40 10.61
N LEU A 17 6.47 -10.22 10.87
CA LEU A 17 6.95 -9.21 11.82
C LEU A 17 6.69 -7.79 11.32
N ALA A 18 6.84 -7.54 10.03
CA ALA A 18 6.51 -6.25 9.41
C ALA A 18 5.03 -5.91 9.58
N LEU A 19 4.14 -6.84 9.23
CA LEU A 19 2.68 -6.71 9.41
C LEU A 19 2.30 -6.48 10.88
N ARG A 20 2.86 -7.27 11.80
CA ARG A 20 2.61 -7.09 13.24
C ARG A 20 3.02 -5.69 13.71
N THR A 21 4.14 -5.19 13.21
CA THR A 21 4.65 -3.87 13.58
C THR A 21 3.77 -2.76 13.02
N ALA A 22 3.38 -2.85 11.74
CA ALA A 22 2.45 -1.92 11.11
C ALA A 22 1.09 -1.88 11.84
N ARG A 23 0.53 -3.05 12.20
CA ARG A 23 -0.72 -3.13 12.97
C ARG A 23 -0.64 -2.43 14.33
N ARG A 24 0.50 -2.53 15.04
CA ARG A 24 0.69 -1.83 16.31
C ARG A 24 0.67 -0.30 16.15
N LEU A 25 1.22 0.21 15.05
CA LEU A 25 1.15 1.64 14.72
C LEU A 25 -0.27 2.05 14.32
N MET A 26 -0.89 1.28 13.42
CA MET A 26 -2.24 1.54 12.91
C MET A 26 -3.28 1.59 14.03
N GLU A 27 -3.21 0.67 14.99
CA GLU A 27 -4.17 0.59 16.11
C GLU A 27 -4.18 1.87 16.96
N PHE A 28 -3.10 2.66 16.95
CA PHE A 28 -3.02 3.92 17.66
C PHE A 28 -3.94 5.01 17.06
N GLY A 29 -4.23 4.94 15.77
CA GLY A 29 -5.12 5.85 15.07
C GLY A 29 -6.40 5.20 14.57
N ARG A 30 -6.65 3.94 14.88
CA ARG A 30 -7.82 3.21 14.36
C ARG A 30 -9.12 3.84 14.85
N CYS A 31 -10.06 4.02 13.93
CA CYS A 31 -11.39 4.53 14.21
C CYS A 31 -12.46 3.74 13.42
N ALA A 32 -13.73 4.11 13.59
CA ALA A 32 -14.86 3.41 12.96
C ALA A 32 -14.86 3.46 11.42
N TYR A 33 -14.14 4.41 10.83
CA TYR A 33 -14.06 4.61 9.37
C TYR A 33 -12.71 4.17 8.79
N SER A 34 -11.82 3.60 9.61
CA SER A 34 -10.54 3.13 9.12
C SER A 34 -10.73 1.95 8.16
N ASP A 35 -10.01 2.02 7.05
CA ASP A 35 -10.08 1.06 5.96
C ASP A 35 -8.69 0.61 5.54
N VAL A 36 -8.63 -0.49 4.79
CA VAL A 36 -7.40 -1.03 4.23
C VAL A 36 -7.50 -1.12 2.71
N SER A 37 -6.47 -0.64 2.05
CA SER A 37 -6.24 -0.79 0.62
C SER A 37 -4.91 -1.53 0.41
N ALA A 38 -4.78 -2.25 -0.70
CA ALA A 38 -3.56 -2.97 -0.99
C ALA A 38 -3.30 -3.02 -2.50
N TYR A 39 -2.02 -3.17 -2.84
CA TYR A 39 -1.53 -3.26 -4.20
C TYR A 39 -0.38 -4.27 -4.28
N ALA A 40 -0.22 -4.97 -5.41
CA ALA A 40 0.93 -5.82 -5.68
C ALA A 40 1.21 -5.94 -7.18
N GLU A 41 2.47 -6.06 -7.56
CA GLU A 41 2.93 -6.37 -8.92
C GLU A 41 3.23 -7.86 -9.04
N LEU A 42 2.37 -8.60 -9.72
CA LEU A 42 2.48 -10.05 -9.84
C LEU A 42 3.29 -10.41 -11.09
N SER A 43 4.50 -10.91 -10.88
CA SER A 43 5.50 -11.11 -11.93
C SER A 43 5.28 -12.37 -12.79
N SER A 44 4.36 -13.25 -12.40
CA SER A 44 4.05 -14.46 -13.13
C SER A 44 2.57 -14.84 -13.12
N VAL A 45 2.13 -15.57 -14.15
CA VAL A 45 0.77 -16.14 -14.24
C VAL A 45 0.44 -17.04 -13.04
N ALA A 46 1.44 -17.74 -12.50
CA ALA A 46 1.25 -18.59 -11.33
C ALA A 46 0.94 -17.77 -10.07
N GLU A 47 1.56 -16.60 -9.91
CA GLU A 47 1.29 -15.67 -8.82
C GLU A 47 -0.08 -15.01 -8.97
N VAL A 48 -0.42 -14.56 -10.18
CA VAL A 48 -1.77 -14.05 -10.50
C VAL A 48 -2.85 -15.03 -10.08
N ARG A 49 -2.73 -16.30 -10.49
CA ARG A 49 -3.70 -17.35 -10.15
C ARG A 49 -3.74 -17.64 -8.65
N ARG A 50 -2.59 -17.59 -7.96
CA ARG A 50 -2.51 -17.80 -6.51
C ARG A 50 -3.24 -16.69 -5.77
N VAL A 51 -2.97 -15.44 -6.11
CA VAL A 51 -3.60 -14.27 -5.51
C VAL A 51 -5.10 -14.25 -5.82
N ALA A 52 -5.51 -14.48 -7.07
CA ALA A 52 -6.91 -14.56 -7.48
C ALA A 52 -7.73 -15.61 -6.74
N LYS A 53 -7.10 -16.72 -6.32
CA LYS A 53 -7.75 -17.76 -5.54
C LYS A 53 -8.01 -17.33 -4.09
N VAL A 54 -7.11 -16.56 -3.49
CA VAL A 54 -7.16 -16.18 -2.07
C VAL A 54 -7.89 -14.86 -1.87
N MET A 55 -7.73 -13.92 -2.79
CA MET A 55 -8.26 -12.55 -2.74
C MET A 55 -8.99 -12.23 -4.06
N PRO A 56 -10.13 -12.89 -4.35
CA PRO A 56 -10.86 -12.75 -5.61
C PRO A 56 -11.48 -11.36 -5.83
N GLU A 57 -11.59 -10.57 -4.76
CA GLU A 57 -12.09 -9.21 -4.74
C GLU A 57 -11.11 -8.17 -5.30
N GLY A 58 -9.88 -8.54 -5.65
CA GLY A 58 -8.98 -7.62 -6.33
C GLY A 58 -9.31 -7.41 -7.79
N LEU A 59 -8.97 -6.22 -8.29
CA LEU A 59 -8.88 -5.94 -9.71
C LEU A 59 -7.50 -6.35 -10.19
N PHE A 60 -7.44 -7.10 -11.29
CA PHE A 60 -6.22 -7.56 -11.94
C PHE A 60 -6.07 -6.84 -13.28
N ARG A 61 -5.01 -6.06 -13.44
CA ARG A 61 -4.69 -5.31 -14.66
C ARG A 61 -3.27 -5.61 -15.09
N GLY A 62 -3.08 -5.94 -16.36
CA GLY A 62 -1.75 -6.09 -16.94
C GLY A 62 -1.21 -4.76 -17.45
N ALA A 63 0.08 -4.75 -17.79
CA ALA A 63 0.66 -3.64 -18.52
C ALA A 63 -0.15 -3.33 -19.80
N SER A 64 -0.39 -2.04 -20.05
CA SER A 64 -1.06 -1.53 -21.23
C SER A 64 -0.39 -0.26 -21.74
N GLU A 65 -0.41 -0.09 -23.06
CA GLU A 65 -0.02 1.15 -23.74
C GLU A 65 -1.27 1.99 -24.06
N LEU A 66 -1.13 3.32 -24.09
CA LEU A 66 -2.27 4.22 -24.33
C LEU A 66 -2.90 4.02 -25.71
N GLU A 67 -2.06 3.65 -26.68
CA GLU A 67 -2.44 3.36 -28.07
C GLU A 67 -3.35 2.14 -28.20
N GLU A 68 -3.37 1.23 -27.21
CA GLU A 68 -4.23 0.04 -27.24
C GLU A 68 -5.72 0.37 -27.11
N PHE A 69 -6.05 1.57 -26.63
CA PHE A 69 -7.41 2.05 -26.47
C PHE A 69 -7.94 2.77 -27.72
N ASP A 70 -7.07 3.13 -28.67
CA ASP A 70 -7.43 3.96 -29.82
C ASP A 70 -8.32 3.20 -30.81
N GLY A 71 -9.58 3.63 -30.93
CA GLY A 71 -10.54 3.08 -31.89
C GLY A 71 -11.11 1.70 -31.53
N VAL A 72 -10.79 1.15 -30.36
CA VAL A 72 -11.32 -0.12 -29.86
C VAL A 72 -12.51 0.13 -28.93
N PRO A 73 -13.73 -0.33 -29.26
CA PRO A 73 -14.87 -0.26 -28.35
C PRO A 73 -14.57 -0.90 -27.00
N SER A 74 -15.09 -0.33 -25.91
CA SER A 74 -14.82 -0.80 -24.54
C SER A 74 -15.15 -2.28 -24.32
N GLU A 75 -16.12 -2.83 -25.05
CA GLU A 75 -16.55 -4.23 -24.98
C GLU A 75 -15.59 -5.22 -25.66
N ASP A 76 -14.75 -4.72 -26.57
CA ASP A 76 -13.77 -5.51 -27.32
C ASP A 76 -12.36 -5.44 -26.69
N GLN A 77 -12.19 -4.65 -25.63
CA GLN A 77 -10.88 -4.48 -24.98
C GLN A 77 -10.49 -5.76 -24.21
N PRO A 78 -9.22 -6.20 -24.28
CA PRO A 78 -8.76 -7.38 -23.56
C PRO A 78 -8.96 -7.25 -22.04
N ALA A 79 -9.33 -8.35 -21.39
CA ALA A 79 -9.62 -8.39 -19.94
C ALA A 79 -8.53 -7.73 -19.07
N LEU A 80 -7.26 -8.02 -19.33
CA LEU A 80 -6.15 -7.46 -18.56
C LEU A 80 -5.88 -5.98 -18.83
N VAL A 81 -6.36 -5.42 -19.95
CA VAL A 81 -6.21 -3.99 -20.28
C VAL A 81 -7.17 -3.14 -19.44
N VAL A 82 -8.45 -3.53 -19.41
CA VAL A 82 -9.48 -2.82 -18.64
C VAL A 82 -9.35 -3.07 -17.13
N GLY A 83 -8.81 -4.22 -16.78
CA GLY A 83 -8.78 -4.75 -15.43
C GLY A 83 -10.01 -5.61 -15.15
N VAL A 84 -9.82 -6.79 -14.56
CA VAL A 84 -10.89 -7.75 -14.27
C VAL A 84 -10.80 -8.29 -12.85
N ARG A 85 -11.93 -8.72 -12.29
CA ARG A 85 -11.92 -9.53 -11.05
C ARG A 85 -11.42 -10.94 -11.36
N ALA A 86 -11.10 -11.71 -10.31
CA ALA A 86 -10.60 -13.07 -10.45
C ALA A 86 -11.45 -13.97 -11.38
N ALA A 87 -12.77 -13.85 -11.33
CA ALA A 87 -13.68 -14.63 -12.19
C ALA A 87 -13.59 -14.29 -13.69
N GLY A 88 -13.06 -13.10 -14.03
CA GLY A 88 -12.84 -12.65 -15.40
C GLY A 88 -11.41 -12.85 -15.90
N LEU A 89 -10.52 -13.46 -15.10
CA LEU A 89 -9.15 -13.72 -15.53
C LEU A 89 -9.13 -14.75 -16.68
N PRO A 90 -8.29 -14.53 -17.71
CA PRO A 90 -8.12 -15.50 -18.77
C PRO A 90 -7.66 -16.87 -18.24
N ALA A 91 -8.26 -17.94 -18.78
CA ALA A 91 -7.84 -19.31 -18.46
C ALA A 91 -6.50 -19.68 -19.11
N GLU A 92 -6.23 -19.15 -20.30
CA GLU A 92 -5.03 -19.48 -21.08
C GLU A 92 -3.85 -18.60 -20.69
N ALA A 93 -2.67 -19.22 -20.53
CA ALA A 93 -1.45 -18.49 -20.15
C ALA A 93 -0.99 -17.51 -21.25
N ALA A 94 -1.26 -17.81 -22.52
CA ALA A 94 -0.91 -16.95 -23.65
C ALA A 94 -1.58 -15.57 -23.59
N ALA A 95 -2.73 -15.45 -22.91
CA ALA A 95 -3.41 -14.16 -22.73
C ALA A 95 -2.65 -13.19 -21.80
N PHE A 96 -1.65 -13.67 -21.07
CA PHE A 96 -0.77 -12.88 -20.20
C PHE A 96 0.54 -12.49 -20.89
N GLU A 97 0.80 -12.95 -22.12
CA GLU A 97 2.01 -12.61 -22.86
C GLU A 97 2.05 -11.10 -23.15
N GLY A 98 3.16 -10.45 -22.79
CA GLY A 98 3.29 -8.99 -22.88
C GLY A 98 2.46 -8.20 -21.85
N ARG A 99 1.79 -8.87 -20.90
CA ARG A 99 0.92 -8.23 -19.89
C ARG A 99 1.47 -8.28 -18.47
N LEU A 100 2.63 -8.90 -18.27
CA LEU A 100 3.29 -8.96 -16.97
C LEU A 100 4.21 -7.73 -16.78
N PRO A 101 4.40 -7.23 -15.53
CA PRO A 101 3.70 -7.68 -14.32
C PRO A 101 2.21 -7.34 -14.36
N VAL A 102 1.38 -8.19 -13.74
CA VAL A 102 -0.04 -7.90 -13.54
C VAL A 102 -0.20 -7.24 -12.18
N GLU A 103 -0.69 -6.02 -12.20
CA GLU A 103 -1.11 -5.28 -11.03
C GLU A 103 -2.36 -5.93 -10.42
N TRP A 104 -2.34 -6.08 -9.11
CA TRP A 104 -3.49 -6.46 -8.31
C TRP A 104 -3.78 -5.34 -7.31
N GLU A 105 -5.01 -4.87 -7.25
CA GLU A 105 -5.40 -3.80 -6.32
C GLU A 105 -6.77 -4.04 -5.66
N VAL A 106 -6.87 -3.61 -4.41
CA VAL A 106 -8.12 -3.53 -3.63
C VAL A 106 -8.16 -2.20 -2.87
N TRP A 107 -9.34 -1.62 -2.74
CA TRP A 107 -9.53 -0.31 -2.14
C TRP A 107 -10.64 -0.35 -1.08
N GLY A 108 -10.40 0.30 0.06
CA GLY A 108 -11.43 0.60 1.05
C GLY A 108 -12.09 -0.62 1.70
N LEU A 109 -11.34 -1.71 1.91
CA LEU A 109 -11.86 -2.91 2.58
C LEU A 109 -11.84 -2.74 4.11
N PRO A 110 -12.63 -3.53 4.86
CA PRO A 110 -12.56 -3.54 6.31
C PRO A 110 -11.17 -3.96 6.81
N VAL A 111 -10.66 -3.27 7.83
CA VAL A 111 -9.38 -3.66 8.48
C VAL A 111 -9.46 -5.08 9.03
N GLY A 112 -8.47 -5.90 8.72
CA GLY A 112 -8.38 -7.32 9.06
C GLY A 112 -8.92 -8.27 7.99
N SER A 113 -9.38 -7.77 6.84
CA SER A 113 -9.98 -8.60 5.79
C SER A 113 -8.96 -9.25 4.84
N ILE A 114 -7.84 -8.59 4.53
CA ILE A 114 -6.91 -9.02 3.47
C ILE A 114 -5.45 -9.12 3.93
N GLU A 115 -5.10 -8.53 5.07
CA GLU A 115 -3.70 -8.25 5.39
C GLU A 115 -2.89 -9.52 5.64
N ASP A 116 -3.46 -10.49 6.35
CA ASP A 116 -2.80 -11.77 6.60
C ASP A 116 -2.70 -12.60 5.31
N ALA A 117 -3.74 -12.57 4.48
CA ALA A 117 -3.78 -13.29 3.21
C ALA A 117 -2.73 -12.76 2.22
N LEU A 118 -2.64 -11.44 2.06
CA LEU A 118 -1.63 -10.81 1.21
C LEU A 118 -0.23 -11.06 1.73
N THR A 119 0.01 -10.85 3.03
CA THR A 119 1.32 -11.08 3.66
C THR A 119 1.80 -12.53 3.48
N ALA A 120 0.89 -13.50 3.52
CA ALA A 120 1.22 -14.91 3.30
C ALA A 120 1.44 -15.28 1.82
N THR A 121 0.94 -14.48 0.88
CA THR A 121 0.93 -14.80 -0.55
C THR A 121 1.89 -13.96 -1.40
N ILE A 122 2.31 -12.79 -0.91
CA ILE A 122 3.09 -11.80 -1.65
C ILE A 122 4.42 -12.36 -2.18
N GLY A 123 5.07 -13.24 -1.41
CA GLY A 123 6.33 -13.86 -1.83
C GLY A 123 7.41 -12.82 -2.12
N GLN A 124 8.00 -12.87 -3.31
CA GLN A 124 9.04 -11.94 -3.77
C GLN A 124 8.47 -10.75 -4.58
N ASN A 125 7.15 -10.67 -4.76
CA ASN A 125 6.52 -9.58 -5.50
C ASN A 125 6.60 -8.28 -4.71
N VAL A 126 6.74 -7.16 -5.41
CA VAL A 126 6.62 -5.84 -4.80
C VAL A 126 5.14 -5.54 -4.53
N GLY A 127 4.86 -4.85 -3.44
CA GLY A 127 3.49 -4.45 -3.11
C GLY A 127 3.39 -3.65 -1.84
N LEU A 128 2.16 -3.31 -1.46
CA LEU A 128 1.88 -2.58 -0.23
C LEU A 128 0.53 -2.95 0.39
N ILE A 129 0.44 -2.74 1.70
CA ILE A 129 -0.82 -2.57 2.43
C ILE A 129 -0.81 -1.14 2.98
N ASN A 130 -1.88 -0.40 2.73
CA ASN A 130 -2.08 0.93 3.30
C ASN A 130 -3.37 0.95 4.14
N TRP A 131 -3.23 1.26 5.42
CA TRP A 131 -4.35 1.56 6.31
C TRP A 131 -4.59 3.07 6.32
N ARG A 132 -5.80 3.46 5.91
CA ARG A 132 -6.19 4.86 5.74
C ARG A 132 -7.31 5.26 6.68
N SER A 133 -7.67 6.53 6.63
CA SER A 133 -8.76 7.10 7.42
C SER A 133 -8.53 6.86 8.93
N LEU A 134 -7.26 6.95 9.36
CA LEU A 134 -6.89 6.89 10.77
C LEU A 134 -7.10 8.27 11.42
N GLN A 135 -6.93 8.34 12.73
CA GLN A 135 -7.02 9.58 13.52
C GLN A 135 -5.87 9.60 14.51
N TRP A 136 -4.82 10.36 14.19
CA TRP A 136 -3.76 10.64 15.13
C TRP A 136 -4.29 11.48 16.28
N PRO A 137 -4.08 11.06 17.54
CA PRO A 137 -4.62 11.78 18.67
C PRO A 137 -3.95 13.14 18.84
N SER A 138 -4.71 14.09 19.37
CA SER A 138 -4.16 15.36 19.82
C SER A 138 -3.38 15.15 21.12
N VAL A 139 -2.13 15.62 21.16
CA VAL A 139 -1.25 15.57 22.32
C VAL A 139 -0.64 16.96 22.53
N PRO A 140 -1.37 17.86 23.24
CA PRO A 140 -0.94 19.23 23.47
C PRO A 140 0.43 19.33 24.16
N GLU A 141 0.75 18.40 25.07
CA GLU A 141 2.02 18.35 25.78
C GLU A 141 3.22 18.11 24.85
N ALA A 142 2.98 17.49 23.69
CA ALA A 142 3.96 17.26 22.64
C ALA A 142 3.83 18.28 21.49
N GLY A 143 2.92 19.24 21.58
CA GLY A 143 2.65 20.20 20.52
C GLY A 143 2.00 19.60 19.27
N LEU A 144 1.31 18.47 19.42
CA LEU A 144 0.70 17.72 18.31
C LEU A 144 -0.81 17.99 18.27
N PRO A 145 -1.32 18.88 17.40
CA PRO A 145 -2.74 18.95 17.15
C PRO A 145 -3.12 17.71 16.34
N GLY A 146 -4.09 16.94 16.83
CA GLY A 146 -4.51 15.69 16.19
C GLY A 146 -4.78 15.85 14.70
N GLU A 147 -4.57 14.78 13.93
CA GLU A 147 -4.58 14.80 12.46
C GLU A 147 -5.36 13.60 11.93
N SER A 148 -6.19 13.80 10.91
CA SER A 148 -7.02 12.75 10.31
C SER A 148 -6.90 12.68 8.78
N ASN A 149 -6.44 13.73 8.12
CA ASN A 149 -6.40 13.78 6.65
C ASN A 149 -5.22 13.03 6.06
N HIS A 150 -4.12 12.91 6.81
CA HIS A 150 -2.89 12.22 6.41
C HIS A 150 -2.48 11.17 7.43
N ALA A 151 -3.47 10.69 8.20
CA ALA A 151 -3.24 9.66 9.19
C ALA A 151 -3.33 8.29 8.50
N GLU A 152 -2.16 7.77 8.12
CA GLU A 152 -2.02 6.51 7.42
C GLU A 152 -0.80 5.73 7.94
N VAL A 153 -0.86 4.41 7.79
CA VAL A 153 0.29 3.52 7.93
C VAL A 153 0.41 2.72 6.65
N THR A 154 1.61 2.62 6.10
CA THR A 154 1.88 1.76 4.95
C THR A 154 2.90 0.69 5.31
N LEU A 155 2.61 -0.55 4.95
CA LEU A 155 3.58 -1.63 4.90
C LEU A 155 3.96 -1.85 3.43
N LEU A 156 5.22 -1.61 3.10
CA LEU A 156 5.82 -1.91 1.81
C LEU A 156 6.45 -3.31 1.84
N PHE A 157 6.18 -4.11 0.81
CA PHE A 157 6.79 -5.41 0.61
C PHE A 157 7.86 -5.36 -0.47
N ASN A 158 9.06 -5.85 -0.16
CA ASN A 158 10.15 -6.05 -1.13
C ASN A 158 10.54 -4.75 -1.85
N THR A 159 10.41 -3.61 -1.17
CA THR A 159 10.78 -2.29 -1.68
C THR A 159 11.03 -1.30 -0.55
N HIS A 160 11.85 -0.29 -0.82
CA HIS A 160 12.14 0.81 0.10
C HIS A 160 11.32 2.06 -0.16
N THR A 161 10.65 2.18 -1.31
CA THR A 161 10.00 3.41 -1.77
C THR A 161 8.49 3.23 -1.94
N ARG A 162 7.73 4.31 -1.74
CA ARG A 162 6.28 4.35 -1.97
C ARG A 162 5.89 4.14 -3.43
N GLU A 163 6.76 4.55 -4.35
CA GLU A 163 6.56 4.42 -5.80
C GLU A 163 6.89 3.01 -6.29
N LEU A 164 7.33 2.11 -5.40
CA LEU A 164 7.62 0.70 -5.69
C LEU A 164 8.77 0.50 -6.71
N ASP A 165 9.53 1.56 -7.00
CA ASP A 165 10.57 1.63 -8.02
C ASP A 165 11.96 1.19 -7.55
N GLU A 166 12.14 0.97 -6.24
CA GLU A 166 13.38 0.46 -5.64
C GLU A 166 13.15 -0.91 -4.98
N PRO A 167 13.31 -2.04 -5.71
CA PRO A 167 13.18 -3.38 -5.14
C PRO A 167 14.17 -3.65 -4.01
N ALA A 168 13.75 -4.43 -3.02
CA ALA A 168 14.54 -4.79 -1.86
C ALA A 168 14.23 -6.22 -1.36
N ASP A 169 15.14 -6.79 -0.57
CA ASP A 169 14.98 -8.10 0.07
C ASP A 169 14.29 -8.01 1.46
N ASP A 170 13.77 -6.83 1.82
CA ASP A 170 13.10 -6.59 3.08
C ASP A 170 11.80 -5.78 2.92
N HIS A 171 11.08 -5.63 4.02
CA HIS A 171 9.79 -4.96 4.10
C HIS A 171 9.91 -3.72 4.98
N THR A 172 9.34 -2.60 4.54
CA THR A 172 9.43 -1.31 5.22
C THR A 172 8.07 -0.90 5.78
N VAL A 173 8.02 -0.51 7.05
CA VAL A 173 6.82 0.14 7.63
C VAL A 173 7.02 1.65 7.62
N LEU A 174 6.04 2.35 7.09
CA LEU A 174 5.96 3.78 6.98
C LEU A 174 4.85 4.34 7.87
N VAL A 175 5.11 5.47 8.51
CA VAL A 175 4.07 6.30 9.16
C VAL A 175 3.88 7.59 8.38
N HIS A 176 2.63 7.95 8.13
CA HIS A 176 2.27 9.12 7.35
C HIS A 176 1.86 10.27 8.27
N VAL A 177 2.32 11.47 7.91
CA VAL A 177 2.02 12.72 8.60
C VAL A 177 1.87 13.84 7.59
N LEU A 178 1.20 14.91 7.98
CA LEU A 178 1.08 16.11 7.16
C LEU A 178 2.46 16.75 6.94
N SER A 179 2.85 17.03 5.69
CA SER A 179 4.20 17.53 5.37
C SER A 179 4.50 18.94 5.88
N ALA A 180 3.49 19.80 5.94
CA ALA A 180 3.58 21.13 6.52
C ALA A 180 2.22 21.58 7.08
N ASP A 181 2.22 22.44 8.09
CA ASP A 181 1.00 23.14 8.52
C ASP A 181 0.35 23.96 7.38
N ILE A 182 -0.89 24.42 7.62
CA ILE A 182 -1.70 25.18 6.63
C ILE A 182 -0.94 26.42 6.10
N ASP A 183 -0.02 26.97 6.90
CA ASP A 183 0.79 28.14 6.56
C ASP A 183 2.15 27.80 5.90
N GLY A 184 2.48 26.52 5.72
CA GLY A 184 3.71 26.04 5.10
C GLY A 184 4.99 26.27 5.93
N ARG A 185 4.86 26.61 7.21
CA ARG A 185 5.94 27.07 8.10
C ARG A 185 6.54 25.98 8.95
N GLN A 186 5.76 24.97 9.35
CA GLN A 186 6.24 23.92 10.25
C GLN A 186 6.12 22.53 9.61
N ARG A 187 7.28 21.85 9.47
CA ARG A 187 7.31 20.43 9.08
C ARG A 187 6.84 19.57 10.24
N ARG A 188 5.94 18.63 9.99
CA ARG A 188 5.42 17.70 11.02
C ARG A 188 6.21 16.40 11.14
N GLU A 189 7.49 16.45 10.80
CA GLU A 189 8.42 15.35 11.10
C GLU A 189 8.41 14.96 12.60
N PRO A 190 8.31 15.90 13.57
CA PRO A 190 8.20 15.54 14.99
C PRO A 190 7.02 14.61 15.30
N ASP A 191 5.89 14.74 14.59
CA ASP A 191 4.72 13.88 14.72
C ASP A 191 5.08 12.43 14.38
N ALA A 192 5.87 12.20 13.32
CA ALA A 192 6.33 10.87 12.92
C ALA A 192 7.26 10.23 13.95
N HIS A 193 8.22 11.01 14.50
CA HIS A 193 9.09 10.54 15.58
C HIS A 193 8.29 10.17 16.83
N TRP A 194 7.30 10.99 17.18
CA TRP A 194 6.46 10.75 18.33
C TRP A 194 5.58 9.49 18.15
N LEU A 195 4.97 9.31 16.97
CA LEU A 195 4.18 8.11 16.64
C LEU A 195 5.05 6.85 16.69
N ALA A 196 6.25 6.89 16.11
CA ALA A 196 7.21 5.78 16.17
C ALA A 196 7.56 5.41 17.62
N ALA A 197 7.82 6.41 18.46
CA ALA A 197 8.18 6.21 19.87
C ALA A 197 7.06 5.51 20.67
N ARG A 198 5.78 5.69 20.30
CA ARG A 198 4.65 5.03 20.98
C ARG A 198 4.68 3.51 20.89
N VAL A 199 5.33 2.97 19.87
CA VAL A 199 5.47 1.52 19.68
C VAL A 199 6.90 1.02 19.94
N GLY A 200 7.77 1.90 20.46
CA GLY A 200 9.18 1.59 20.76
C GLY A 200 10.09 1.63 19.53
N LEU A 201 9.74 2.42 18.53
CA LEU A 201 10.50 2.59 17.29
C LEU A 201 11.04 4.02 17.15
N THR A 202 11.86 4.23 16.13
CA THR A 202 12.39 5.53 15.72
C THR A 202 12.30 5.67 14.21
N VAL A 203 12.29 6.88 13.67
CA VAL A 203 12.46 7.08 12.23
C VAL A 203 13.86 6.64 11.82
N ILE A 204 13.97 5.84 10.75
CA ILE A 204 15.22 5.18 10.32
C ILE A 204 15.75 5.65 8.96
N GLY A 205 15.08 6.61 8.32
CA GLY A 205 15.43 7.06 6.97
C GLY A 205 14.73 8.35 6.57
N PRO A 206 15.03 8.85 5.35
CA PRO A 206 14.48 10.12 4.87
C PRO A 206 12.97 10.04 4.63
N ALA A 207 12.35 11.22 4.63
CA ALA A 207 10.98 11.43 4.19
C ALA A 207 10.74 10.94 2.75
N GLN A 208 9.62 10.26 2.53
CA GLN A 208 9.15 9.80 1.21
C GLN A 208 7.88 10.57 0.81
N ARG A 209 7.87 11.08 -0.42
CA ARG A 209 6.78 11.87 -1.00
C ARG A 209 6.29 11.21 -2.28
N SER A 210 4.97 11.28 -2.50
CA SER A 210 4.28 10.96 -3.75
C SER A 210 4.06 12.21 -4.59
#